data_AF-A0A7C1DZB0-F1
#
_entry.id   AF-A0A7C1DZB0-F1
#
_cell.length_a   1.000
_cell.length_b   1.000
_cell.length_c   1.000
_cell.angle_alpha   90.00
_cell.angle_beta   90.00
_cell.angle_gamma   90.00
#
_symmetry.space_group_name_H-M   'P 1'
#
loop_
_entity.id
_entity.type
_entity.pdbx_description
1 polymer ?
#
loop_
_entity_poly.entity_id
_entity_poly.type
_entity_poly.pdbx_seq_one_letter_code
_entity_poly.pdbx_strand_id
1 'polypeptide(L)' 'MTIKGKYNTDSESETVAMAEKIAAEISKGAILAFIGNLGTGKTTMIKAIASALGADERET' A
#
# COMPACT_ATOMS: atom_id res chain seq x y z
N MET A 1 13.17 -8.75 -0.17
CA MET A 1 12.39 -9.73 0.62
C MET A 1 11.05 -9.92 -0.07
N THR A 2 10.56 -11.14 -0.31
CA THR A 2 9.24 -11.30 -0.95
C THR A 2 8.16 -11.28 0.15
N ILE A 3 7.25 -10.30 0.13
CA ILE A 3 6.09 -10.30 1.02
C ILE A 3 5.15 -11.41 0.55
N LYS A 4 5.24 -12.57 1.19
CA LYS A 4 4.34 -13.72 0.99
C LYS A 4 3.66 -14.02 2.31
N GLY A 5 2.34 -13.98 2.32
CA GLY A 5 1.57 -14.29 3.51
C GLY A 5 0.17 -13.70 3.47
N LYS A 6 -0.57 -13.95 4.56
CA LYS A 6 -1.86 -13.32 4.83
C LYS A 6 -1.69 -12.38 6.01
N TYR A 7 -2.11 -11.14 5.83
CA TYR A 7 -2.07 -10.09 6.85
C TYR A 7 -3.48 -9.58 7.07
N ASN A 8 -3.82 -9.27 8.32
CA ASN A 8 -5.05 -8.59 8.68
C ASN A 8 -4.68 -7.22 9.22
N THR A 9 -5.52 -6.23 8.92
CA THR A 9 -5.40 -4.86 9.42
C THR A 9 -6.78 -4.45 9.92
N ASP A 10 -6.88 -4.12 11.20
CA ASP A 10 -8.16 -3.78 11.83
C ASP A 10 -8.31 -2.26 12.03
N SER A 11 -7.31 -1.49 11.60
CA SER A 11 -7.31 -0.02 11.67
C SER A 11 -6.63 0.62 10.46
N GLU A 12 -6.88 1.91 10.26
CA GLU A 12 -6.23 2.70 9.22
C GLU A 12 -4.72 2.83 9.48
N SER A 13 -4.31 3.00 10.75
CA SER A 13 -2.90 3.06 11.13
C SER A 13 -2.15 1.76 10.82
N GLU A 14 -2.78 0.60 11.05
CA GLU A 14 -2.21 -0.70 10.66
C GLU A 14 -2.11 -0.85 9.13
N THR A 15 -3.09 -0.32 8.39
CA THR A 15 -3.05 -0.30 6.92
C THR A 15 -1.88 0.52 6.41
N VAL A 16 -1.62 1.69 7.01
CA VAL A 16 -0.46 2.54 6.69
C VAL A 16 0.86 1.84 7.02
N ALA A 17 0.98 1.26 8.22
CA ALA A 17 2.18 0.52 8.60
C ALA A 17 2.45 -0.69 7.68
N MET A 18 1.40 -1.34 7.19
CA MET A 18 1.52 -2.40 6.18
C MET A 18 1.96 -1.83 4.83
N ALA A 19 1.42 -0.68 4.42
CA ALA A 19 1.80 -0.01 3.19
C ALA A 19 3.29 0.41 3.19
N GLU A 20 3.81 0.92 4.30
CA GLU A 20 5.24 1.26 4.44
C GLU A 20 6.13 0.03 4.26
N LYS A 21 5.76 -1.11 4.85
CA LYS A 21 6.48 -2.38 4.67
C LYS A 21 6.46 -2.84 3.21
N ILE A 22 5.32 -2.67 2.53
CA ILE A 22 5.24 -2.98 1.10
C ILE A 22 6.13 -2.04 0.28
N ALA A 23 6.05 -0.73 0.53
CA ALA A 23 6.82 0.29 -0.17
C ALA A 23 8.34 0.05 -0.07
N ALA A 24 8.83 -0.35 1.10
CA ALA A 24 10.24 -0.68 1.32
C ALA A 24 10.76 -1.85 0.46
N GLU A 25 9.86 -2.72 -0.03
CA GLU A 25 10.21 -3.88 -0.86
C GLU A 25 9.95 -3.65 -2.36
N ILE A 26 9.30 -2.56 -2.74
CA ILE A 26 9.02 -2.22 -4.14
C ILE A 26 10.31 -1.78 -4.82
N SER A 27 10.70 -2.51 -5.87
CA SER A 27 11.80 -2.13 -6.76
C SER A 27 11.29 -1.31 -7.94
N LYS A 28 12.17 -0.48 -8.52
CA LYS A 28 11.86 0.26 -9.75
C LYS A 28 11.40 -0.70 -10.86
N GLY A 29 10.25 -0.39 -11.47
CA GLY A 29 9.65 -1.22 -12.52
C GLY A 29 8.76 -2.37 -12.02
N ALA A 30 8.55 -2.50 -10.71
CA ALA A 30 7.59 -3.46 -10.17
C ALA A 30 6.14 -3.10 -10.56
N ILE A 31 5.32 -4.14 -10.75
CA ILE A 31 3.89 -4.03 -11.03
C ILE A 31 3.14 -4.68 -9.86
N LEU A 32 2.21 -3.94 -9.25
CA LEU A 32 1.38 -4.42 -8.15
C LEU A 32 -0.09 -4.46 -8.59
N ALA A 33 -0.75 -5.61 -8.35
CA ALA A 33 -2.17 -5.79 -8.62
C ALA A 33 -2.98 -5.78 -7.32
N PHE A 34 -3.99 -4.91 -7.23
CA PHE A 34 -4.91 -4.83 -6.09
C PHE A 34 -6.26 -5.43 -6.47
N ILE A 35 -6.66 -6.53 -5.83
CA ILE A 35 -7.87 -7.27 -6.16
C ILE A 35 -8.77 -7.32 -4.92
N GLY A 36 -10.05 -7.01 -5.10
CA GLY A 36 -11.05 -7.02 -4.03
C GLY A 36 -12.30 -6.22 -4.39
N ASN A 37 -13.39 -6.43 -3.66
CA ASN A 37 -14.68 -5.77 -3.91
C ASN A 37 -14.63 -4.25 -3.66
N LEU A 38 -15.66 -3.53 -4.11
CA LEU A 38 -15.80 -2.10 -3.79
C LEU A 38 -15.85 -1.89 -2.26
N GLY A 39 -15.21 -0.84 -1.77
CA GLY A 39 -15.19 -0.51 -0.34
C GLY A 39 -14.19 -1.29 0.53
N THR A 40 -13.41 -2.23 -0.03
CA THR A 40 -12.44 -3.02 0.74
C THR A 40 -11.11 -2.29 1.05
N GLY A 41 -11.04 -0.97 0.90
CA GLY A 41 -9.83 -0.20 1.24
C GLY A 41 -8.68 -0.24 0.21
N LYS A 42 -8.88 -0.76 -1.01
CA LYS A 42 -7.82 -0.80 -2.05
C LYS A 42 -7.22 0.59 -2.34
N THR A 43 -8.05 1.60 -2.54
CA THR A 43 -7.59 2.97 -2.81
C THR A 43 -6.82 3.55 -1.62
N THR A 44 -7.26 3.26 -0.39
CA THR A 44 -6.57 3.65 0.85
C THR A 44 -5.16 3.04 0.88
N MET A 45 -5.05 1.74 0.58
CA MET A 45 -3.76 1.04 0.53
C MET A 45 -2.83 1.62 -0.55
N ILE A 46 -3.36 1.89 -1.75
CA ILE A 46 -2.58 2.47 -2.85
C ILE A 46 -2.04 3.86 -2.47
N LYS A 47 -2.87 4.73 -1.87
CA LYS A 47 -2.45 6.06 -1.42
C LYS A 47 -1.37 5.98 -0.34
N ALA A 48 -1.55 5.09 0.64
CA ALA A 48 -0.56 4.90 1.70
C ALA A 48 0.79 4.42 1.14
N ILE A 49 0.79 3.49 0.17
CA ILE A 49 2.02 3.04 -0.49
C ILE A 49 2.66 4.18 -1.28
N ALA A 50 1.88 4.95 -2.04
CA ALA A 50 2.39 6.08 -2.81
C ALA A 50 3.04 7.14 -1.90
N SER A 51 2.38 7.49 -0.80
CA SER A 51 2.92 8.41 0.21
C SER A 51 4.21 7.87 0.83
N ALA A 52 4.27 6.58 1.18
CA ALA A 52 5.47 5.94 1.70
C ALA A 52 6.63 5.90 0.70
N LEU A 53 6.34 5.92 -0.61
CA LEU A 53 7.32 6.06 -1.69
C LEU A 53 7.73 7.52 -1.97
N GLY A 54 7.15 8.48 -1.24
CA GLY A 54 7.47 9.91 -1.37
C GLY A 54 6.63 10.66 -2.42
N ALA A 55 5.50 10.11 -2.86
CA ALA A 55 4.55 10.89 -3.66
C ALA A 55 3.89 11.98 -2.79
N ASP A 56 3.95 13.24 -3.22
CA ASP A 56 3.23 14.34 -2.57
C ASP A 56 1.72 14.20 -2.82
N GLU A 57 0.90 14.55 -1.83
CA GLU A 57 -0.56 14.41 -1.92
C GLU A 57 -1.21 15.55 -2.73
N ARG A 58 -0.40 16.31 -3.49
CA ARG A 58 -0.81 17.54 -4.16
C ARG A 58 -0.34 17.56 -5.61
N GLU A 59 -1.25 17.25 -6.52
CA GLU A 59 -1.32 17.97 -7.79
C GLU A 59 -1.80 19.39 -7.43
N THR A 60 -0.90 20.37 -7.38
CA THR A 60 -1.25 21.80 -7.49
C THR A 60 -1.60 22.14 -8.92
#